data_AF-A0A3N5U138-F1
#
_entry.id   AF-A0A3N5U138-F1
#
_cell.length_a   1.000
_cell.length_b   1.000
_cell.length_c   1.000
_cell.angle_alpha   90.00
_cell.angle_beta   90.00
_cell.angle_gamma   90.00
#
_symmetry.space_group_name_H-M   'P 1'
#
loop_
_entity.id
_entity.type
_entity.pdbx_description
1 polymer ?
#
loop_
_entity_poly.entity_id
_entity_poly.type
_entity_poly.pdbx_seq_one_letter_code
_entity_poly.pdbx_strand_id
1 'polypeptide(L)'
;AFGENLATVGLTEQNVCVGDMFRFGTALIQVSQARQPCWKLNTRFGVPNMAQRVQESARTGWYYRVLESGEVPAESEIRLIERPHEDWPLARLLHHLYADPLNTAALKDIAALSVLAPSWRRLVAQRLVSGRIEDSSRRMNTPMRGLE
;
A
#
# COMPACT_ATOMS: atom_id res chain seq x y z
N ALA A 1 -12.15 -9.07 8.58
CA ALA A 1 -11.32 -8.02 9.20
C ALA A 1 -9.84 -8.25 8.86
N PHE A 2 -9.20 -7.27 8.24
CA PHE A 2 -7.81 -7.30 7.71
C PHE A 2 -6.78 -6.68 8.69
N GLY A 3 -7.24 -6.24 9.86
CA GLY A 3 -6.42 -5.58 10.87
C GLY A 3 -6.23 -4.10 10.57
N GLU A 4 -7.20 -3.50 9.90
CA GLU A 4 -7.31 -2.08 9.62
C GLU A 4 -7.58 -1.29 10.90
N ASN A 5 -6.94 -0.12 11.04
CA ASN A 5 -7.28 0.84 12.10
C ASN A 5 -8.45 1.73 11.68
N LEU A 6 -8.57 2.01 10.38
CA LEU A 6 -9.61 2.87 9.80
C LEU A 6 -10.38 2.09 8.74
N ALA A 7 -11.70 2.10 8.86
CA ALA A 7 -12.62 1.58 7.86
C ALA A 7 -13.46 2.76 7.35
N THR A 8 -13.52 2.92 6.03
CA THR A 8 -14.22 4.05 5.39
C THR A 8 -15.08 3.54 4.25
N VAL A 9 -16.10 4.31 3.89
CA VAL A 9 -16.97 4.03 2.73
C VAL A 9 -16.62 5.01 1.63
N GLY A 10 -16.57 4.53 0.39
CA GLY A 10 -16.31 5.36 -0.79
C GLY A 10 -14.84 5.62 -1.11
N LEU A 11 -13.90 5.32 -0.21
CA LEU A 11 -12.45 5.35 -0.49
C LEU A 11 -11.95 3.96 -0.86
N THR A 12 -11.24 3.88 -1.98
CA THR A 12 -10.69 2.63 -2.56
C THR A 12 -9.34 2.92 -3.22
N GLU A 13 -8.61 1.87 -3.57
CA GLU A 13 -7.35 2.00 -4.30
C GLU A 13 -7.50 2.69 -5.66
N GLN A 14 -8.72 2.71 -6.22
CA GLN A 14 -9.03 3.35 -7.49
C GLN A 14 -9.11 4.87 -7.41
N ASN A 15 -9.45 5.43 -6.24
CA ASN A 15 -9.71 6.87 -6.08
C ASN A 15 -8.90 7.55 -4.97
N VAL A 16 -8.05 6.81 -4.27
CA VAL A 16 -7.04 7.34 -3.35
C VAL A 16 -5.68 7.33 -4.04
N CYS A 17 -4.99 8.47 -3.99
CA CYS A 17 -3.69 8.66 -4.64
C CYS A 17 -2.52 8.67 -3.65
N VAL A 18 -1.34 8.34 -4.15
CA VAL A 18 -0.09 8.48 -3.40
C VAL A 18 0.07 9.93 -2.96
N GLY A 19 0.33 10.16 -1.67
CA GLY A 19 0.50 11.52 -1.16
C GLY A 19 -0.79 12.29 -0.92
N ASP A 20 -1.99 11.73 -1.18
CA ASP A 20 -3.25 12.35 -0.78
C ASP A 20 -3.19 12.71 0.71
N MET A 21 -3.58 13.95 1.03
CA MET A 21 -3.63 14.47 2.38
C MET A 21 -5.06 14.58 2.83
N PHE A 22 -5.34 14.03 4.01
CA PHE A 22 -6.66 14.04 4.61
C PHE A 22 -6.63 14.71 5.97
N ARG A 23 -7.63 15.58 6.20
CA ARG A 23 -7.98 16.02 7.54
C ARG A 23 -8.92 14.98 8.15
N PHE A 24 -8.62 14.53 9.35
CA PHE A 24 -9.43 13.55 10.08
C PHE A 24 -9.50 13.96 11.55
N GLY A 25 -10.64 14.48 11.98
CA GLY A 25 -10.72 15.24 13.23
C GLY A 25 -9.76 16.44 13.18
N THR A 26 -8.88 16.59 14.18
CA THR A 26 -7.83 17.62 14.14
C THR A 26 -6.51 17.13 13.54
N ALA A 27 -6.37 15.82 13.30
CA ALA A 27 -5.15 15.23 12.75
C ALA A 27 -5.03 15.48 11.23
N LEU A 28 -3.79 15.64 10.77
CA LEU A 28 -3.44 15.65 9.35
C LEU A 28 -2.68 14.37 9.01
N ILE A 29 -3.22 13.58 8.09
CA ILE A 29 -2.62 12.32 7.67
C ILE A 29 -2.39 12.30 6.16
N GLN A 30 -1.34 11.62 5.72
CA GLN A 30 -0.97 11.53 4.31
C GLN A 30 -0.76 10.10 3.87
N VAL A 31 -1.33 9.71 2.73
CA VAL A 31 -1.14 8.39 2.13
C VAL A 31 0.35 8.17 1.81
N SER A 32 0.95 7.17 2.44
CA SER A 32 2.40 6.94 2.37
C SER A 32 2.81 5.77 1.49
N GLN A 33 1.98 4.73 1.43
CA GLN A 33 2.19 3.52 0.64
C GLN A 33 0.91 2.68 0.60
N ALA A 34 0.74 1.88 -0.45
CA ALA A 34 -0.20 0.78 -0.41
C ALA A 34 0.26 -0.29 0.60
N ARG A 35 -0.68 -1.06 1.15
CA ARG A 35 -0.36 -2.16 2.05
C ARG A 35 0.17 -3.34 1.24
N GLN A 36 1.25 -3.95 1.71
CA GLN A 36 1.72 -5.21 1.14
C GLN A 36 1.04 -6.38 1.84
N PRO A 37 0.31 -7.25 1.12
CA PRO A 37 -0.19 -8.50 1.68
C PRO A 37 0.97 -9.37 2.17
N CYS A 38 0.75 -10.10 3.25
CA CYS A 38 1.75 -11.02 3.80
C CYS A 38 1.09 -12.29 4.32
N TRP A 39 1.89 -13.34 4.52
CA TRP A 39 1.45 -14.68 4.92
C TRP A 39 0.62 -14.72 6.20
N LYS A 40 0.70 -13.71 7.07
CA LYS A 40 -0.17 -13.60 8.25
C LYS A 40 -1.66 -13.59 7.87
N LEU A 41 -2.00 -13.12 6.66
CA LEU A 41 -3.36 -13.22 6.13
C LEU A 41 -3.76 -14.68 5.87
N ASN A 42 -2.84 -15.52 5.39
CA ASN A 42 -3.12 -16.93 5.15
C ASN A 42 -3.53 -17.62 6.46
N THR A 43 -2.76 -17.40 7.52
CA THR A 43 -3.06 -17.94 8.86
C THR A 43 -4.36 -17.35 9.43
N ARG A 44 -4.54 -16.03 9.35
CA ARG A 44 -5.71 -15.34 9.93
C ARG A 44 -7.03 -15.80 9.32
N PHE A 45 -7.05 -16.06 8.02
CA PHE A 45 -8.26 -16.46 7.30
C PHE A 45 -8.38 -17.97 7.09
N GLY A 46 -7.37 -18.77 7.48
CA GLY A 46 -7.35 -20.21 7.20
C GLY A 46 -7.30 -20.56 5.71
N VAL A 47 -6.86 -19.62 4.86
CA VAL A 47 -6.80 -19.78 3.40
C VAL A 47 -5.35 -19.74 2.95
N PRO A 48 -4.76 -20.86 2.46
CA PRO A 48 -3.32 -20.97 2.21
C PRO A 48 -2.72 -19.90 1.28
N ASN A 49 -3.50 -19.39 0.32
CA ASN A 49 -3.07 -18.39 -0.65
C ASN A 49 -3.78 -17.03 -0.48
N MET A 50 -4.26 -16.70 0.72
CA MET A 50 -4.99 -15.45 0.96
C MET A 50 -4.16 -14.20 0.61
N ALA A 51 -2.89 -14.16 1.00
CA ALA A 51 -1.98 -13.06 0.69
C ALA A 51 -1.83 -12.86 -0.83
N GLN A 52 -1.74 -13.95 -1.59
CA GLN A 52 -1.67 -13.92 -3.04
C GLN A 52 -2.95 -13.36 -3.65
N ARG A 53 -4.13 -13.85 -3.25
CA ARG A 53 -5.43 -13.36 -3.75
C ARG A 53 -5.62 -11.86 -3.51
N VAL A 54 -5.19 -11.37 -2.34
CA VAL A 54 -5.27 -9.94 -2.00
C VAL A 54 -4.31 -9.13 -2.87
N GLN A 55 -3.13 -9.65 -3.17
CA GLN A 55 -2.17 -8.99 -4.07
C GLN A 55 -2.70 -8.94 -5.51
N GLU A 56 -3.19 -10.07 -6.03
CA GLU A 56 -3.70 -10.20 -7.40
C GLU A 56 -4.95 -9.33 -7.65
N SER A 57 -5.81 -9.18 -6.63
CA SER A 57 -6.99 -8.32 -6.73
C SER A 57 -6.70 -6.83 -6.56
N ALA A 58 -5.49 -6.45 -6.13
CA ALA A 58 -5.10 -5.08 -5.76
C ALA A 58 -5.97 -4.42 -4.67
N ARG A 59 -6.79 -5.19 -3.94
CA ARG A 59 -7.64 -4.73 -2.83
C ARG A 59 -6.91 -4.84 -1.51
N THR A 60 -5.80 -4.12 -1.39
CA THR A 60 -4.83 -4.30 -0.31
C THR A 60 -5.07 -3.41 0.91
N GLY A 61 -5.76 -2.27 0.74
CA GLY A 61 -5.71 -1.12 1.63
C GLY A 61 -4.37 -0.38 1.53
N TRP A 62 -4.17 0.60 2.41
CA TRP A 62 -2.98 1.45 2.44
C TRP A 62 -2.63 1.92 3.85
N TYR A 63 -1.51 2.62 3.96
CA TYR A 63 -1.05 3.25 5.18
C TYR A 63 -1.03 4.76 5.04
N TYR A 64 -1.24 5.42 6.17
CA TYR A 64 -1.00 6.84 6.34
C TYR A 64 0.26 7.06 7.16
N ARG A 65 0.95 8.17 6.91
CA ARG A 65 1.82 8.81 7.89
C ARG A 65 1.04 9.95 8.56
N VAL A 66 1.34 10.23 9.81
CA VAL A 66 0.79 11.39 10.52
C VAL A 66 1.71 12.58 10.27
N LEU A 67 1.18 13.65 9.69
CA LEU A 67 1.89 14.91 9.49
C LEU A 67 1.67 15.85 10.68
N GLU A 68 0.43 15.89 11.18
CA GLU A 68 0.06 16.61 12.40
C GLU A 68 -0.73 15.67 13.30
N SER A 69 -0.25 15.46 14.52
CA SER A 69 -0.98 14.73 15.55
C SER A 69 -2.22 15.51 15.96
N GLY A 70 -3.30 14.79 16.28
CA GLY A 70 -4.55 15.39 16.70
C GLY A 70 -5.49 14.36 17.30
N GLU A 71 -6.67 14.83 17.68
CA GLU A 71 -7.75 14.03 18.22
C GLU A 71 -8.69 13.60 17.09
N VAL A 72 -9.13 12.35 17.18
CA VAL A 72 -10.04 11.73 16.22
C VAL A 72 -11.19 11.07 17.00
N PRO A 73 -12.24 11.83 17.33
CA PRO A 73 -13.50 11.26 17.81
C PRO A 73 -14.07 10.25 16.81
N ALA A 74 -14.83 9.26 17.28
CA ALA A 74 -15.39 8.19 16.43
C ALA A 74 -16.25 8.69 15.26
N GLU A 75 -16.94 9.81 15.44
CA GLU A 75 -17.81 10.45 14.44
C GLU A 75 -17.05 11.39 13.48
N SER A 76 -15.72 11.42 13.56
CA SER A 76 -14.92 12.31 12.71
C SER A 76 -15.04 11.92 11.25
N GLU A 77 -15.27 12.91 10.40
CA GLU A 77 -15.18 12.72 8.96
C GLU A 77 -13.72 12.78 8.50
N ILE A 78 -13.40 11.97 7.50
CA ILE A 78 -12.15 12.08 6.75
C ILE A 78 -12.40 12.90 5.48
N ARG A 79 -11.64 13.97 5.29
CA ARG A 79 -11.82 14.90 4.16
C ARG A 79 -10.51 15.07 3.42
N LEU A 80 -10.53 14.85 2.10
CA LEU A 80 -9.39 15.15 1.24
C LEU A 80 -9.15 16.65 1.24
N ILE A 81 -7.92 17.07 1.51
CA ILE A 81 -7.53 18.48 1.49
C ILE A 81 -6.53 18.80 0.39
N GLU A 82 -5.71 17.83 -0.02
CA GLU A 82 -4.72 18.01 -1.08
C GLU A 82 -4.45 16.69 -1.80
N ARG A 83 -4.24 16.78 -3.12
CA ARG A 83 -3.91 15.66 -4.01
C ARG A 83 -2.73 16.05 -4.90
N PRO A 84 -1.48 15.86 -4.43
CA PRO A 84 -0.29 16.29 -5.19
C PRO A 84 0.04 15.37 -6.38
N HIS A 85 -0.47 14.13 -6.39
CA HIS A 85 -0.16 13.13 -7.42
C HIS A 85 -1.43 12.46 -7.95
N GLU A 86 -2.31 13.24 -8.58
CA GLU A 86 -3.61 12.76 -9.10
C GLU A 86 -3.48 11.60 -10.10
N ASP A 87 -2.40 11.57 -10.87
CA ASP A 87 -2.11 10.52 -11.84
C ASP A 87 -1.63 9.21 -11.20
N TRP A 88 -1.45 9.17 -9.88
CA TRP A 88 -0.98 8.01 -9.13
C TRP A 88 -2.00 7.49 -8.12
N PRO A 89 -3.18 7.01 -8.58
CA PRO A 89 -4.04 6.22 -7.73
C PRO A 89 -3.30 4.96 -7.28
N LEU A 90 -3.60 4.49 -6.07
CA LEU A 90 -2.92 3.33 -5.48
C LEU A 90 -3.06 2.08 -6.36
N ALA A 91 -4.15 1.93 -7.09
CA ALA A 91 -4.33 0.84 -8.04
C ALA A 91 -3.31 0.88 -9.20
N ARG A 92 -2.99 2.07 -9.74
CA ARG A 92 -1.93 2.22 -10.75
C ARG A 92 -0.56 1.87 -10.17
N LEU A 93 -0.29 2.32 -8.94
CA LEU A 93 0.94 1.96 -8.23
C LEU A 93 1.04 0.43 -8.05
N LEU A 94 -0.01 -0.22 -7.58
CA LEU A 94 -0.07 -1.68 -7.37
C LEU A 94 0.08 -2.46 -8.67
N HIS A 95 -0.54 -2.00 -9.76
CA HIS A 95 -0.38 -2.59 -11.09
C HIS A 95 1.09 -2.66 -11.51
N HIS A 96 1.82 -1.55 -11.43
CA HIS A 96 3.24 -1.49 -11.81
C HIS A 96 4.19 -2.14 -10.79
N LEU A 97 3.66 -2.71 -9.71
CA LEU A 97 4.47 -3.44 -8.75
C LEU A 97 4.24 -4.93 -8.75
N TYR A 98 3.05 -5.36 -9.19
CA TYR A 98 2.64 -6.76 -9.17
C TYR A 98 2.27 -7.33 -10.53
N ALA A 99 1.63 -6.55 -11.41
CA ALA A 99 1.16 -7.02 -12.72
C ALA A 99 2.13 -6.68 -13.86
N ASP A 100 2.70 -5.47 -13.85
CA ASP A 100 3.70 -5.00 -14.82
C ASP A 100 4.95 -4.45 -14.10
N PRO A 101 5.71 -5.31 -13.38
CA PRO A 101 6.73 -4.90 -12.42
C PRO A 101 8.04 -4.40 -13.03
N LEU A 102 8.25 -4.56 -14.34
CA LEU A 102 9.49 -4.19 -15.06
C LEU A 102 9.28 -3.06 -16.07
N ASN A 103 8.12 -2.40 -16.05
CA ASN A 103 7.84 -1.22 -16.85
C ASN A 103 8.79 -0.07 -16.47
N THR A 104 9.82 0.14 -17.29
CA THR A 104 10.90 1.09 -16.96
C THR A 104 10.40 2.53 -16.86
N ALA A 105 9.42 2.93 -17.67
CA ALA A 105 8.86 4.27 -17.59
C ALA A 105 8.11 4.47 -16.27
N ALA A 106 7.19 3.57 -15.95
CA ALA A 106 6.43 3.65 -14.71
C ALA A 106 7.33 3.54 -13.46
N LEU A 107 8.35 2.69 -13.47
CA LEU A 107 9.28 2.57 -12.35
C LEU A 107 10.08 3.87 -12.11
N LYS A 108 10.46 4.60 -13.17
CA LYS A 108 11.11 5.92 -13.04
C LYS A 108 10.17 6.93 -12.39
N ASP A 109 8.92 6.96 -12.84
CA ASP A 109 7.92 7.86 -12.26
C ASP A 109 7.64 7.53 -10.79
N ILE A 110 7.48 6.25 -10.44
CA ILE A 110 7.30 5.80 -9.05
C ILE A 110 8.52 6.17 -8.18
N ALA A 111 9.73 6.04 -8.70
CA ALA A 111 10.96 6.42 -7.99
C ALA A 111 11.01 7.93 -7.69
N ALA A 112 10.41 8.75 -8.56
CA ALA A 112 10.32 10.21 -8.42
C ALA A 112 9.26 10.66 -7.40
N LEU A 113 8.32 9.80 -6.99
CA LEU A 113 7.33 10.10 -5.94
C LEU A 113 8.01 10.20 -4.57
N SER A 114 8.51 11.39 -4.22
CA SER A 114 9.26 11.64 -2.98
C SER A 114 8.47 11.32 -1.71
N VAL A 115 7.14 11.49 -1.75
CA VAL A 115 6.22 11.16 -0.66
C VAL A 115 5.91 9.68 -0.52
N LEU A 116 6.37 8.81 -1.44
CA LEU A 116 6.22 7.37 -1.31
C LEU A 116 7.19 6.81 -0.26
N ALA A 117 6.75 5.80 0.49
CA ALA A 117 7.59 5.18 1.50
C ALA A 117 8.97 4.75 0.96
N PRO A 118 10.07 5.00 1.70
CA PRO A 118 11.44 4.72 1.22
C PRO A 118 11.69 3.27 0.81
N SER A 119 11.00 2.30 1.41
CA SER A 119 11.10 0.89 1.02
C SER A 119 10.62 0.65 -0.41
N TRP A 120 9.52 1.28 -0.81
CA TRP A 120 8.95 1.14 -2.16
C TRP A 120 9.81 1.84 -3.21
N ARG A 121 10.32 3.04 -2.91
CA ARG A 121 11.26 3.74 -3.80
C ARG A 121 12.55 2.94 -4.02
N ARG A 122 13.09 2.32 -2.95
CA ARG A 122 14.26 1.42 -3.06
C ARG A 122 13.95 0.18 -3.89
N LEU A 123 12.77 -0.42 -3.72
CA LEU A 123 12.32 -1.57 -4.49
C LEU A 123 12.33 -1.27 -6.00
N VAL A 124 11.66 -0.18 -6.42
CA VAL A 124 11.60 0.18 -7.85
C VAL A 124 12.96 0.59 -8.40
N ALA A 125 13.79 1.27 -7.62
CA ALA A 125 15.16 1.60 -8.02
C ALA A 125 16.01 0.33 -8.26
N GLN A 126 15.88 -0.68 -7.40
CA GLN A 126 16.56 -1.96 -7.57
C GLN A 126 16.09 -2.69 -8.83
N ARG A 127 14.79 -2.65 -9.13
CA ARG A 127 14.24 -3.21 -10.38
C ARG A 127 14.78 -2.48 -11.61
N LEU A 128 14.86 -1.15 -11.59
CA LEU A 128 15.43 -0.34 -12.67
C LEU A 128 16.90 -0.68 -12.96
N VAL A 129 17.69 -0.91 -11.91
CA VAL A 129 19.12 -1.22 -12.04
C VAL A 129 19.34 -2.67 -12.47
N SER A 130 18.61 -3.62 -11.88
CA SER A 130 18.85 -5.05 -12.08
C SER A 130 18.07 -5.66 -13.25
N GLY A 131 16.98 -5.04 -13.69
CA GLY A 131 16.02 -5.63 -14.63
C GLY A 131 15.31 -6.87 -14.09
N ARG A 132 15.32 -7.08 -12.76
CA ARG A 132 14.80 -8.28 -12.10
C ARG A 132 13.81 -7.92 -11.00
N ILE A 133 12.86 -8.83 -10.76
CA ILE A 133 11.90 -8.76 -9.65
C ILE A 133 12.54 -9.43 -8.43
N GLU A 134 12.35 -8.83 -7.27
CA GLU A 134 12.80 -9.35 -5.98
C GLU A 134 12.07 -10.65 -5.59
N ASP A 135 12.72 -11.48 -4.78
CA ASP A 135 12.06 -12.63 -4.17
C ASP A 135 11.10 -12.18 -3.06
N SER A 136 9.81 -12.46 -3.24
CA SER A 136 8.75 -12.16 -2.28
C SER A 136 8.27 -13.38 -1.49
N SER A 137 8.88 -14.55 -1.68
CA SER A 137 8.45 -15.81 -1.06
C SER A 137 8.38 -15.73 0.47
N ARG A 138 9.35 -15.08 1.13
CA ARG A 138 9.32 -14.84 2.60
C ARG A 138 8.13 -14.00 3.06
N ARG A 139 7.63 -13.10 2.22
CA ARG A 139 6.45 -12.27 2.50
C ARG A 139 5.16 -13.04 2.25
N MET A 140 5.13 -13.88 1.22
CA MET A 140 3.90 -14.52 0.71
C MET A 140 3.63 -15.90 1.31
N ASN A 141 4.67 -16.70 1.53
CA ASN A 141 4.54 -18.09 1.94
C ASN A 141 4.47 -18.19 3.46
N THR A 142 3.47 -18.93 3.95
CA THR A 142 3.35 -19.24 5.38
C THR A 142 4.55 -20.08 5.80
N PRO A 143 5.38 -19.61 6.77
CA PRO A 143 6.45 -20.44 7.29
C PRO A 143 5.87 -21.71 7.88
N MET A 144 6.46 -22.86 7.58
CA MET A 144 6.21 -24.08 8.32
C MET A 144 6.67 -23.80 9.76
N ARG A 145 5.74 -23.68 10.71
CA ARG A 145 6.13 -23.74 12.12
C ARG A 145 6.65 -25.15 12.35
N GLY A 146 7.81 -25.28 12.99
CA GLY A 146 8.29 -26.57 13.47
C GLY A 146 7.17 -27.26 14.23
N LEU A 147 6.81 -28.45 13.78
CA LEU A 147 6.23 -29.47 14.65
C LEU A 147 7.39 -29.93 15.54
N GLU A 148 7.57 -29.27 16.67
CA GLU A 148 8.28 -29.80 17.83
C GLU A 148 7.36 -29.67 19.04
#